data_AF-A0AAW9AQX0-F1
#
_entry.id   AF-A0AAW9AQX0-F1
#
_cell.length_a   1.000
_cell.length_b   1.000
_cell.length_c   1.000
_cell.angle_alpha   90.00
_cell.angle_beta   90.00
_cell.angle_gamma   90.00
#
_symmetry.space_group_name_H-M   'P 1'
#
loop_
_entity.id
_entity.type
_entity.pdbx_description
1 polymer ?
#
loop_
_entity_poly.entity_id
_entity_poly.type
_entity_poly.pdbx_seq_one_letter_code
_entity_poly.pdbx_strand_id
1 'polypeptide(L)'
;MSKIFYHGSDDYLPPGTKLRNCVDYEGKWGAAGFYRGLEYHRPNKFTAHKDSVFLVKELEDLEYAGGGEEYTFLVVPKGDVTKHDMYWSTKVTELMDSGFCVESHVVKEAALKYWSGEASEAPAWEYMCKEAIVLRVFDWDVDSSLIIDARTDLEQKKILRREQILCPS
;
A
#
# COMPACT_ATOMS: atom_id res chain seq x y z
N MET A 1 -2.13 14.69 -9.51
CA MET A 1 -2.31 13.68 -8.45
C MET A 1 -1.03 13.56 -7.63
N SER A 2 -1.15 13.56 -6.31
CA SER A 2 -0.04 13.37 -5.38
C SER A 2 0.71 12.06 -5.66
N LYS A 3 2.04 12.11 -5.53
CA LYS A 3 2.93 10.94 -5.54
C LYS A 3 3.47 10.62 -4.14
N ILE A 4 2.84 11.16 -3.10
CA ILE A 4 3.23 10.96 -1.71
C ILE A 4 2.17 10.09 -1.04
N PHE A 5 2.64 9.07 -0.36
CA PHE A 5 1.86 8.06 0.33
C PHE A 5 2.30 7.96 1.79
N TYR A 6 1.48 7.32 2.61
CA TYR A 6 1.82 6.95 3.98
C TYR A 6 2.25 5.48 4.06
N HIS A 7 3.07 5.18 5.06
CA HIS A 7 3.50 3.84 5.45
C HIS A 7 3.76 3.82 6.96
N GLY A 8 3.22 2.83 7.67
CA GLY A 8 3.46 2.59 9.09
C GLY A 8 4.63 1.63 9.31
N SER A 9 5.33 1.76 10.44
CA SER A 9 6.42 0.85 10.83
C SER A 9 6.65 0.91 12.34
N ASP A 10 7.05 -0.21 12.94
CA ASP A 10 7.50 -0.22 14.34
C ASP A 10 8.96 0.25 14.50
N ASP A 11 9.71 0.31 13.39
CA ASP A 11 11.12 0.67 13.38
C ASP A 11 11.32 2.11 12.88
N TYR A 12 12.16 2.90 13.57
CA TYR A 12 12.53 4.21 13.05
C TYR A 12 13.43 4.07 11.80
N LEU A 13 13.01 4.65 10.68
CA LEU A 13 13.76 4.66 9.41
C LEU A 13 13.99 6.11 8.92
N PRO A 14 15.23 6.63 8.92
CA PRO A 14 15.49 8.04 8.65
C PRO A 14 15.12 8.46 7.22
N PRO A 15 14.85 9.76 6.97
CA PRO A 15 14.64 10.28 5.62
C PRO A 15 15.77 9.93 4.65
N GLY A 16 15.41 9.55 3.43
CA GLY A 16 16.33 9.02 2.41
C GLY A 16 16.46 7.49 2.42
N THR A 17 15.97 6.81 3.46
CA THR A 17 15.91 5.35 3.50
C THR A 17 15.10 4.80 2.34
N LYS A 18 15.62 3.73 1.73
CA LYS A 18 14.96 2.99 0.67
C LYS A 18 14.22 1.79 1.27
N LEU A 19 12.90 1.86 1.28
CA LEU A 19 12.02 0.78 1.70
C LEU A 19 11.94 -0.29 0.61
N ARG A 20 11.99 -1.54 1.06
CA ARG A 20 11.75 -2.79 0.33
C ARG A 20 11.06 -3.74 1.31
N ASN A 21 10.36 -4.76 0.81
CA ASN A 21 9.86 -5.77 1.73
C ASN A 21 11.02 -6.45 2.49
N CYS A 22 10.91 -6.48 3.81
CA CYS A 22 11.81 -7.19 4.73
C CYS A 22 11.07 -8.22 5.60
N VAL A 23 9.76 -8.39 5.39
CA VAL A 23 8.89 -9.27 6.16
C VAL A 23 8.66 -10.56 5.39
N ASP A 24 8.77 -11.71 6.07
CA ASP A 24 8.37 -13.00 5.52
C ASP A 24 6.83 -13.13 5.49
N TYR A 25 6.19 -12.45 4.55
CA TYR A 25 4.74 -12.52 4.36
C TYR A 25 4.28 -13.93 3.95
N GLU A 26 5.10 -14.69 3.22
CA GLU A 26 4.74 -16.05 2.83
C GLU A 26 4.68 -16.97 4.06
N GLY A 27 5.64 -16.87 4.98
CA GLY A 27 5.60 -17.58 6.26
C GLY A 27 4.50 -17.08 7.21
N LYS A 28 4.25 -15.77 7.27
CA LYS A 28 3.24 -15.18 8.18
C LYS A 28 1.80 -15.34 7.70
N TRP A 29 1.56 -15.19 6.40
CA TRP A 29 0.23 -15.13 5.81
C TRP A 29 -0.10 -16.32 4.92
N GLY A 30 0.86 -17.20 4.60
CA GLY A 30 0.65 -18.32 3.66
C GLY A 30 -0.52 -19.25 4.00
N ALA A 31 -0.89 -19.33 5.29
CA ALA A 31 -2.05 -20.10 5.75
C ALA A 31 -3.38 -19.34 5.67
N ALA A 32 -3.36 -18.01 5.54
CA ALA A 32 -4.53 -17.17 5.47
C ALA A 32 -5.24 -17.31 4.11
N GLY A 33 -6.58 -17.34 4.14
CA GLY A 33 -7.42 -17.50 2.96
C GLY A 33 -7.13 -16.44 1.89
N PHE A 34 -7.12 -15.16 2.27
CA PHE A 34 -6.81 -14.07 1.35
C PHE A 34 -5.47 -14.28 0.64
N TYR A 35 -4.37 -14.51 1.38
CA TYR A 35 -3.03 -14.56 0.78
C TYR A 35 -2.93 -15.71 -0.21
N ARG A 36 -3.39 -16.90 0.19
CA ARG A 36 -3.39 -18.08 -0.66
C ARG A 36 -4.26 -17.87 -1.90
N GLY A 37 -5.48 -17.34 -1.75
CA GLY A 37 -6.40 -17.13 -2.87
C GLY A 37 -5.93 -16.04 -3.83
N LEU A 38 -5.42 -14.94 -3.31
CA LEU A 38 -4.91 -13.84 -4.10
C LEU A 38 -3.63 -14.22 -4.85
N GLU A 39 -2.63 -14.77 -4.16
CA GLU A 39 -1.35 -15.13 -4.81
C GLU A 39 -1.50 -16.25 -5.83
N TYR A 40 -2.37 -17.24 -5.56
CA TYR A 40 -2.63 -18.32 -6.51
C TYR A 40 -3.19 -17.80 -7.85
N HIS A 41 -4.05 -16.77 -7.81
CA HIS A 41 -4.68 -16.19 -9.01
C HIS A 41 -4.02 -14.89 -9.49
N ARG A 42 -2.88 -14.50 -8.92
CA ARG A 42 -2.22 -13.24 -9.25
C ARG A 42 -1.77 -13.21 -10.71
N PRO A 43 -2.22 -12.25 -11.52
CA PRO A 43 -1.67 -12.06 -12.85
C PRO A 43 -0.20 -11.65 -12.79
N ASN A 44 0.66 -12.23 -13.64
CA ASN A 44 2.12 -12.01 -13.64
C ASN A 44 2.58 -10.55 -13.75
N LYS A 45 1.71 -9.64 -14.23
CA LYS A 45 2.01 -8.21 -14.34
C LYS A 45 2.01 -7.48 -12.99
N PHE A 46 1.41 -8.05 -11.95
CA PHE A 46 1.33 -7.43 -10.63
C PHE A 46 2.46 -7.92 -9.73
N THR A 47 2.97 -7.01 -8.89
CA THR A 47 3.92 -7.34 -7.81
C THR A 47 3.25 -8.28 -6.81
N ALA A 48 3.95 -9.34 -6.41
CA ALA A 48 3.48 -10.24 -5.35
C ALA A 48 3.52 -9.53 -4.00
N HIS A 49 2.61 -9.87 -3.08
CA HIS A 49 2.59 -9.29 -1.72
C HIS A 49 3.95 -9.46 -1.02
N LYS A 50 4.63 -10.60 -1.21
CA LYS A 50 5.98 -10.85 -0.65
C LYS A 50 7.10 -9.96 -1.20
N ASP A 51 6.85 -9.23 -2.27
CA ASP A 51 7.81 -8.29 -2.86
C ASP A 51 7.36 -6.82 -2.70
N SER A 52 6.23 -6.60 -2.01
CA SER A 52 5.56 -5.31 -1.94
C SER A 52 5.90 -4.53 -0.67
N VAL A 53 6.05 -3.22 -0.85
CA VAL A 53 5.86 -2.21 0.19
C VAL A 53 4.40 -1.77 0.10
N PHE A 54 3.66 -1.93 1.19
CA PHE A 54 2.27 -1.49 1.34
C PHE A 54 2.20 -0.02 1.67
N LEU A 55 1.26 0.68 1.06
CA LEU A 55 1.12 2.13 1.08
C LEU A 55 -0.37 2.48 1.16
N VAL A 56 -0.66 3.65 1.75
CA VAL A 56 -2.01 4.24 1.69
C VAL A 56 -1.97 5.71 1.31
N LYS A 57 -3.11 6.21 0.84
CA LYS A 57 -3.26 7.62 0.47
C LYS A 57 -3.83 8.48 1.56
N GLU A 58 -4.66 7.94 2.42
CA GLU A 58 -5.26 8.66 3.53
C GLU A 58 -4.59 8.21 4.82
N LEU A 59 -4.50 9.13 5.78
CA LEU A 59 -3.81 8.85 7.04
C LEU A 59 -4.68 7.94 7.92
N GLU A 60 -6.00 8.02 7.80
CA GLU A 60 -6.92 7.14 8.53
C GLU A 60 -6.77 5.66 8.15
N ASP A 61 -6.24 5.38 6.96
CA ASP A 61 -6.04 4.03 6.43
C ASP A 61 -4.68 3.42 6.84
N LEU A 62 -3.89 4.08 7.71
CA LEU A 62 -2.49 3.72 7.98
C LEU A 62 -2.31 2.26 8.45
N GLU A 63 -3.30 1.71 9.16
CA GLU A 63 -3.32 0.30 9.60
C GLU A 63 -3.15 -0.71 8.44
N TYR A 64 -3.50 -0.32 7.21
CA TYR A 64 -3.35 -1.15 6.01
C TYR A 64 -1.96 -1.04 5.35
N ALA A 65 -1.07 -0.19 5.85
CA ALA A 65 0.25 0.05 5.26
C ALA A 65 1.37 -0.22 6.25
N GLY A 66 2.11 -1.33 6.05
CA GLY A 66 3.37 -1.61 6.75
C GLY A 66 3.22 -2.28 8.11
N GLY A 67 2.01 -2.26 8.69
CA GLY A 67 1.63 -3.12 9.82
C GLY A 67 2.30 -2.79 11.15
N GLY A 68 2.96 -1.63 11.24
CA GLY A 68 3.49 -1.09 12.49
C GLY A 68 2.86 0.25 12.83
N GLU A 69 2.76 0.52 14.13
CA GLU A 69 1.99 1.65 14.68
C GLU A 69 2.87 2.73 15.31
N GLU A 70 4.17 2.44 15.55
CA GLU A 70 5.08 3.35 16.26
C GLU A 70 5.53 4.55 15.41
N TYR A 71 5.66 4.38 14.09
CA TYR A 71 6.13 5.44 13.20
C TYR A 71 5.28 5.55 11.94
N THR A 72 4.94 6.80 11.60
CA THR A 72 4.32 7.16 10.32
C THR A 72 5.35 7.77 9.38
N PHE A 73 5.46 7.24 8.16
CA PHE A 73 6.32 7.79 7.12
C PHE A 73 5.53 8.43 5.99
N LEU A 74 6.02 9.59 5.53
CA LEU A 74 5.69 10.08 4.20
C LEU A 74 6.70 9.51 3.21
N VAL A 75 6.23 8.83 2.18
CA VAL A 75 7.09 8.14 1.22
C VAL A 75 6.76 8.50 -0.22
N VAL A 76 7.75 8.31 -1.10
CA VAL A 76 7.54 8.35 -2.55
C VAL A 76 7.92 7.00 -3.16
N PRO A 77 6.99 6.30 -3.84
CA PRO A 77 7.28 5.04 -4.49
C PRO A 77 8.26 5.22 -5.67
N LYS A 78 9.02 4.17 -5.94
CA LYS A 78 9.93 4.05 -7.08
C LYS A 78 9.38 2.97 -8.02
N GLY A 79 8.99 3.40 -9.22
CA GLY A 79 8.36 2.54 -10.22
C GLY A 79 6.84 2.61 -10.14
N ASP A 80 6.19 1.55 -10.64
CA ASP A 80 4.74 1.47 -10.72
C ASP A 80 4.11 1.25 -9.35
N VAL A 81 2.96 1.88 -9.16
CA VAL A 81 2.10 1.71 -7.99
C VAL A 81 0.83 1.05 -8.46
N THR A 82 0.47 -0.06 -7.82
CA THR A 82 -0.81 -0.74 -8.06
C THR A 82 -1.77 -0.39 -6.92
N LYS A 83 -3.06 -0.42 -7.20
CA LYS A 83 -4.13 0.00 -6.30
C LYS A 83 -5.12 -1.14 -6.20
N HIS A 84 -5.47 -1.55 -4.97
CA HIS A 84 -6.30 -2.71 -4.71
C HIS A 84 -7.35 -2.39 -3.65
N ASP A 85 -8.56 -2.88 -3.85
CA ASP A 85 -9.63 -2.76 -2.86
C ASP A 85 -9.59 -3.97 -1.92
N MET A 86 -9.31 -3.73 -0.65
CA MET A 86 -9.22 -4.76 0.39
C MET A 86 -10.54 -5.47 0.64
N TYR A 87 -11.68 -4.91 0.23
CA TYR A 87 -12.95 -5.63 0.25
C TYR A 87 -12.83 -7.01 -0.45
N TRP A 88 -12.15 -7.07 -1.59
CA TRP A 88 -12.01 -8.30 -2.34
C TRP A 88 -11.07 -9.31 -1.67
N SER A 89 -10.09 -8.88 -0.88
CA SER A 89 -9.24 -9.79 -0.11
C SER A 89 -10.03 -10.44 1.02
N THR A 90 -10.86 -9.67 1.72
CA THR A 90 -11.84 -10.17 2.70
C THR A 90 -12.81 -11.14 2.03
N LYS A 91 -13.32 -10.80 0.84
CA LYS A 91 -14.26 -11.67 0.11
C LYS A 91 -13.65 -13.02 -0.25
N VAL A 92 -12.38 -13.05 -0.64
CA VAL A 92 -11.64 -14.29 -0.89
C VAL A 92 -11.57 -15.15 0.38
N THR A 93 -11.27 -14.55 1.53
CA THR A 93 -11.27 -15.27 2.83
C THR A 93 -12.66 -15.86 3.13
N GLU A 94 -13.72 -15.07 3.04
CA GLU A 94 -15.09 -15.54 3.29
C GLU A 94 -15.48 -16.74 2.40
N LEU A 95 -15.13 -16.70 1.12
CA LEU A 95 -15.40 -17.79 0.18
C LEU A 95 -14.63 -19.06 0.58
N MET A 96 -13.36 -18.93 0.95
CA MET A 96 -12.56 -20.07 1.37
C MET A 96 -13.03 -20.67 2.71
N ASP A 97 -13.43 -19.82 3.66
CA ASP A 97 -14.01 -20.24 4.94
C ASP A 97 -15.37 -20.91 4.76
N SER A 98 -16.12 -20.52 3.71
CA SER A 98 -17.37 -21.18 3.30
C SER A 98 -17.15 -22.53 2.61
N GLY A 99 -15.91 -23.00 2.48
CA GLY A 99 -15.54 -24.31 1.94
C GLY A 99 -15.25 -24.34 0.44
N PHE A 100 -15.22 -23.20 -0.25
CA PHE A 100 -14.78 -23.16 -1.65
C PHE A 100 -13.27 -23.38 -1.73
N CYS A 101 -12.82 -24.27 -2.64
CA CYS A 101 -11.39 -24.46 -2.87
C CYS A 101 -10.77 -23.27 -3.60
N VAL A 102 -9.45 -23.14 -3.54
CA VAL A 102 -8.71 -22.01 -4.12
C VAL A 102 -8.91 -21.93 -5.63
N GLU A 103 -9.08 -23.06 -6.32
CA GLU A 103 -9.27 -23.15 -7.77
C GLU A 103 -10.70 -22.82 -8.23
N SER A 104 -11.64 -22.65 -7.28
CA SER A 104 -13.04 -22.39 -7.61
C SER A 104 -13.20 -21.10 -8.41
N HIS A 105 -14.20 -21.09 -9.32
CA HIS A 105 -14.44 -19.93 -10.18
C HIS A 105 -14.74 -18.66 -9.39
N VAL A 106 -15.48 -18.79 -8.28
CA VAL A 106 -15.86 -17.66 -7.41
C VAL A 106 -14.66 -17.05 -6.68
N VAL A 107 -13.72 -17.87 -6.20
CA VAL A 107 -12.47 -17.38 -5.58
C VAL A 107 -11.60 -16.69 -6.62
N LYS A 108 -11.49 -17.27 -7.82
CA LYS A 108 -10.76 -16.66 -8.94
C LYS A 108 -11.34 -15.30 -9.32
N GLU A 109 -12.67 -15.18 -9.43
CA GLU A 109 -13.32 -13.93 -9.80
C GLU A 109 -13.03 -12.83 -8.76
N ALA A 110 -13.22 -13.12 -7.47
CA ALA A 110 -12.92 -12.17 -6.39
C ALA A 110 -11.44 -11.76 -6.39
N ALA A 111 -10.52 -12.71 -6.55
CA ALA A 111 -9.09 -12.41 -6.64
C ALA A 111 -8.73 -11.54 -7.85
N LEU A 112 -9.37 -11.76 -9.01
CA LEU A 112 -9.11 -10.93 -10.18
C LEU A 112 -9.64 -9.51 -10.02
N LYS A 113 -10.76 -9.31 -9.29
CA LYS A 113 -11.28 -7.98 -8.93
C LYS A 113 -10.35 -7.23 -8.00
N TYR A 114 -9.77 -7.93 -7.01
CA TYR A 114 -8.70 -7.39 -6.18
C TYR A 114 -7.51 -6.91 -7.03
N TRP A 115 -6.97 -7.81 -7.87
CA TRP A 115 -5.77 -7.50 -8.65
C TRP A 115 -6.00 -6.43 -9.70
N SER A 116 -7.19 -6.37 -10.32
CA SER A 116 -7.53 -5.32 -11.29
C SER A 116 -7.77 -3.96 -10.66
N GLY A 117 -7.95 -3.88 -9.33
CA GLY A 117 -8.31 -2.66 -8.62
C GLY A 117 -9.78 -2.27 -8.84
N GLU A 118 -10.66 -3.25 -9.08
CA GLU A 118 -12.09 -3.01 -9.19
C GLU A 118 -12.64 -2.53 -7.84
N ALA A 119 -13.38 -1.42 -7.84
CA ALA A 119 -13.98 -0.89 -6.61
C ALA A 119 -15.22 -1.72 -6.22
N SER A 120 -15.31 -2.06 -4.94
CA SER A 120 -16.56 -2.43 -4.29
C SER A 120 -17.45 -1.19 -4.05
N GLU A 121 -18.60 -1.38 -3.41
CA GLU A 121 -19.53 -0.27 -3.10
C GLU A 121 -18.93 0.74 -2.09
N ALA A 122 -18.09 0.27 -1.18
CA ALA A 122 -17.41 1.07 -0.16
C ALA A 122 -15.93 0.66 -0.09
N PRO A 123 -15.12 1.10 -1.06
CA PRO A 123 -13.78 0.57 -1.24
C PRO A 123 -12.82 1.02 -0.14
N ALA A 124 -12.02 0.09 0.36
CA ALA A 124 -10.91 0.36 1.27
C ALA A 124 -9.59 0.15 0.49
N TRP A 125 -8.87 1.24 0.23
CA TRP A 125 -7.80 1.23 -0.77
C TRP A 125 -6.43 0.99 -0.15
N GLU A 126 -5.80 -0.12 -0.53
CA GLU A 126 -4.37 -0.31 -0.37
C GLU A 126 -3.62 -0.05 -1.68
N TYR A 127 -2.36 0.33 -1.55
CA TYR A 127 -1.46 0.56 -2.67
C TYR A 127 -0.18 -0.25 -2.47
N MET A 128 0.33 -0.83 -3.54
CA MET A 128 1.55 -1.62 -3.50
C MET A 128 2.58 -1.08 -4.49
N CYS A 129 3.85 -1.10 -4.08
CA CYS A 129 4.99 -0.86 -4.96
C CYS A 129 6.17 -1.75 -4.53
N LYS A 130 7.16 -1.95 -5.40
CA LYS A 130 8.35 -2.75 -5.03
C LYS A 130 9.28 -2.02 -4.07
N GLU A 131 9.34 -0.69 -4.18
CA GLU A 131 10.31 0.13 -3.46
C GLU A 131 9.72 1.52 -3.22
N ALA A 132 10.04 2.13 -2.07
CA ALA A 132 9.71 3.52 -1.77
C ALA A 132 10.86 4.23 -1.05
N ILE A 133 10.88 5.56 -1.09
CA ILE A 133 11.86 6.38 -0.37
C ILE A 133 11.16 7.17 0.73
N VAL A 134 11.68 7.08 1.95
CA VAL A 134 11.21 7.88 3.10
C VAL A 134 11.57 9.34 2.89
N LEU A 135 10.59 10.23 3.02
CA LEU A 135 10.74 11.68 2.91
C LEU A 135 10.73 12.35 4.28
N ARG A 136 9.87 11.87 5.17
CA ARG A 136 9.66 12.35 6.53
C ARG A 136 9.22 11.20 7.43
N VAL A 137 9.46 11.36 8.72
CA VAL A 137 9.12 10.41 9.79
C VAL A 137 8.42 11.19 10.90
N PHE A 138 7.39 10.58 11.45
CA PHE A 138 6.62 11.07 12.60
C PHE A 138 6.49 9.94 13.60
N ASP A 139 6.59 10.28 14.88
CA ASP A 139 6.32 9.36 15.99
C ASP A 139 4.81 9.14 16.14
N TRP A 140 4.39 8.10 16.85
CA TRP A 140 2.99 7.71 16.99
C TRP A 140 2.14 8.75 17.74
N ASP A 141 2.77 9.57 18.59
CA ASP A 141 2.10 10.57 19.43
C ASP A 141 1.94 11.94 18.74
N VAL A 142 2.39 12.06 17.49
CA VAL A 142 2.30 13.31 16.72
C VAL A 142 0.87 13.58 16.27
N ASP A 143 0.43 14.83 16.42
CA ASP A 143 -0.86 15.30 15.91
C ASP A 143 -0.97 15.07 14.39
N SER A 144 -2.02 14.36 13.98
CA SER A 144 -2.27 13.98 12.59
C SER A 144 -2.38 15.20 11.65
N SER A 145 -2.81 16.37 12.15
CA SER A 145 -2.81 17.61 11.37
C SER A 145 -1.41 18.03 10.91
N LEU A 146 -0.38 17.84 11.74
CA LEU A 146 1.01 18.16 11.40
C LEU A 146 1.55 17.25 10.30
N ILE A 147 1.12 15.99 10.31
CA ILE A 147 1.48 15.00 9.29
C ILE A 147 0.86 15.39 7.94
N ILE A 148 -0.43 15.76 7.95
CA ILE A 148 -1.18 16.21 6.77
C ILE A 148 -0.60 17.51 6.19
N ASP A 149 -0.27 18.47 7.05
CA ASP A 149 0.36 19.73 6.64
C ASP A 149 1.72 19.48 6.00
N ALA A 150 2.56 18.63 6.61
CA ALA A 150 3.87 18.28 6.07
C ALA A 150 3.77 17.60 4.68
N ARG A 151 2.75 16.77 4.46
CA ARG A 151 2.47 16.19 3.14
C ARG A 151 2.11 17.28 2.14
N THR A 152 1.17 18.16 2.49
CA THR A 152 0.71 19.27 1.65
C THR A 152 1.88 20.15 1.23
N ASP A 153 2.76 20.49 2.18
CA ASP A 153 4.00 21.23 1.97
C ASP A 153 4.93 20.57 0.93
N LEU A 154 5.14 19.26 1.06
CA LEU A 154 6.00 18.50 0.14
C LEU A 154 5.40 18.44 -1.27
N GLU A 155 4.08 18.38 -1.38
CA GLU A 155 3.38 18.42 -2.66
C GLU A 155 3.51 19.78 -3.34
N GLN A 156 3.31 20.87 -2.59
CA GLN A 156 3.47 22.23 -3.11
C GLN A 156 4.91 22.53 -3.53
N LYS A 157 5.91 22.15 -2.72
CA LYS A 157 7.34 22.32 -3.05
C LYS A 157 7.73 21.56 -4.33
N LYS A 158 7.10 20.42 -4.63
CA LYS A 158 7.31 19.68 -5.89
C LYS A 158 6.68 20.37 -7.10
N ILE A 159 5.54 21.04 -6.94
CA ILE A 159 4.89 21.82 -8.00
C ILE A 159 5.77 23.02 -8.36
N LEU A 160 6.17 23.82 -7.37
CA LEU A 160 7.00 25.01 -7.57
C LEU A 160 8.34 24.69 -8.26
N ARG A 161 9.01 23.59 -7.87
CA ARG A 161 10.25 23.16 -8.54
C ARG A 161 10.03 22.75 -10.01
N ARG A 162 8.87 22.20 -10.36
CA ARG A 162 8.57 21.83 -11.76
C ARG A 162 8.30 23.07 -12.61
N GLU A 163 7.60 24.06 -12.08
CA GLU A 163 7.31 25.31 -12.80
C GLU A 163 8.59 26.11 -13.07
N GLN A 164 9.52 26.17 -12.10
CA GLN A 164 10.83 26.82 -12.29
C GLN A 164 11.71 26.12 -13.35
N ILE A 165 11.55 24.81 -13.56
CA ILE A 165 12.27 24.07 -14.61
C ILE A 165 11.66 24.32 -15.99
N LEU A 166 10.34 24.54 -16.07
CA LEU A 166 9.61 24.74 -17.32
C LEU A 166 9.64 26.20 -17.83
N CYS A 167 9.88 27.16 -16.93
CA CYS A 167 10.09 28.56 -17.26
C CYS A 167 11.46 29.01 -16.74
N PRO A 168 12.57 28.65 -17.42
CA PRO A 168 13.88 29.21 -17.08
C PRO A 168 13.84 30.71 -17.37
N SER A 169 14.07 31.51 -16.33
CA SER A 169 14.25 32.97 -16.39
C SER A 169 15.43 33.37 -17.27
#